data_AF-A0A9J6CXD2-F1
#
_entry.id   AF-A0A9J6CXD2-F1
#
_cell.length_a   1.000
_cell.length_b   1.000
_cell.length_c   1.000
_cell.angle_alpha   90.00
_cell.angle_beta   90.00
_cell.angle_gamma   90.00
#
_symmetry.space_group_name_H-M   'P 1'
#
loop_
_entity.id
_entity.type
_entity.pdbx_description
1 polymer ?
#
loop_
_entity_poly.entity_id
_entity_poly.type
_entity_poly.pdbx_seq_one_letter_code
_entity_poly.pdbx_strand_id
1 'polypeptide(L)'
;MRGHNTNKFVEATIRVLKDTMLGRADAFHVVALVEAIATVWQKLFEGRILRQAYCHVANHQLTYKRLLSRIPEGAADNIKVFDNGLYGVPSATNSTTYYEVSADVGACACPAGIQGAF
;
A
#
# COMPACT_ATOMS: atom_id res chain seq x y z
N MET A 1 22.34 19.72 70.39
CA MET A 1 23.11 19.53 69.14
C MET A 1 22.93 18.18 68.43
N ARG A 2 22.29 17.15 69.01
CA ARG A 2 22.17 15.80 68.40
C ARG A 2 21.10 15.67 67.29
N GLY A 3 19.98 16.41 67.39
CA GLY A 3 18.84 16.27 66.48
C GLY A 3 18.99 16.93 65.10
N HIS A 4 19.91 17.88 64.92
CA HIS A 4 20.08 18.57 63.64
C HIS A 4 20.84 17.70 62.61
N ASN A 5 21.82 16.92 63.09
CA ASN A 5 22.63 16.04 62.24
C ASN A 5 21.86 14.80 61.80
N THR A 6 21.00 14.24 62.67
CA THR A 6 20.12 13.13 62.30
C THR A 6 19.06 13.56 61.29
N ASN A 7 18.50 14.77 61.41
CA ASN A 7 17.54 15.27 60.43
C ASN A 7 18.18 15.47 59.04
N LYS A 8 19.38 16.07 58.99
CA LYS A 8 20.14 16.20 57.73
C LYS A 8 20.49 14.86 57.09
N PHE A 9 20.85 13.87 57.90
CA PHE A 9 21.15 12.52 57.41
C PHE A 9 19.90 11.84 56.84
N VAL A 10 18.77 11.94 57.53
CA VAL A 10 17.49 11.39 57.06
C VAL A 10 17.03 12.09 55.77
N GLU A 11 17.14 13.42 55.70
CA GLU A 11 16.79 14.19 54.50
C GLU A 11 17.66 13.81 53.30
N ALA A 12 18.97 13.66 53.48
CA ALA A 12 19.89 13.24 52.43
C ALA A 12 19.56 11.81 51.93
N THR A 13 19.24 10.90 52.85
CA THR A 13 18.88 9.51 52.51
C THR A 13 17.57 9.45 51.73
N ILE A 14 16.54 10.21 52.15
CA ILE A 14 15.26 10.31 51.44
C ILE A 14 15.45 10.91 50.04
N ARG A 15 16.33 11.90 49.89
CA ARG A 15 16.62 12.52 48.59
C ARG A 15 17.23 11.51 47.61
N VAL A 16 18.25 10.76 48.04
CA VAL A 16 18.87 9.71 47.22
C VAL A 16 17.86 8.62 46.84
N LEU A 17 17.03 8.19 47.78
CA LEU A 17 15.99 7.21 47.50
C LEU A 17 14.96 7.73 46.48
N LYS A 18 14.51 8.98 46.65
CA LYS A 18 13.58 9.63 45.72
C LYS A 18 14.18 9.73 44.32
N ASP A 19 15.41 10.19 44.19
CA ASP A 19 16.07 10.40 42.89
C ASP A 19 16.30 9.07 42.16
N THR A 20 16.69 8.02 42.89
CA THR A 20 16.85 6.67 42.30
C THR A 20 15.53 6.05 41.87
N MET A 21 14.45 6.23 42.64
CA MET A 21 13.13 5.72 42.27
C MET A 21 12.53 6.50 41.08
N LEU A 22 12.63 7.83 41.08
CA LEU A 22 12.17 8.66 39.96
C LEU A 22 12.94 8.39 38.68
N GLY A 23 14.28 8.31 38.74
CA GLY A 23 15.10 8.01 37.57
C GLY A 23 14.80 6.62 36.98
N ARG A 24 14.47 5.63 37.82
CA ARG A 24 14.00 4.32 37.34
C ARG A 24 12.62 4.40 36.70
N ALA A 25 11.68 5.12 37.30
CA ALA A 25 10.34 5.30 36.74
C ALA A 25 10.40 5.98 35.36
N ASP A 26 11.22 7.02 35.22
CA ASP A 26 11.42 7.71 33.94
C ASP A 26 12.04 6.79 32.88
N ALA A 27 13.02 5.97 33.26
CA ALA A 27 13.59 4.96 32.37
C ALA A 27 12.53 3.94 31.89
N PHE A 28 11.67 3.46 32.78
CA PHE A 28 10.58 2.55 32.41
C PHE A 28 9.56 3.20 31.47
N HIS A 29 9.23 4.49 31.68
CA HIS A 29 8.34 5.22 30.78
C HIS A 29 8.92 5.36 29.37
N VAL A 30 10.22 5.66 29.26
CA VAL A 30 10.89 5.77 27.95
C VAL A 30 10.95 4.41 27.25
N VAL A 31 11.29 3.33 27.98
CA VAL A 31 11.31 1.97 27.43
C VAL A 31 9.92 1.55 26.95
N ALA A 32 8.88 1.81 27.73
CA ALA A 32 7.50 1.52 27.35
C ALA A 32 7.05 2.29 26.10
N LEU A 33 7.49 3.55 25.94
CA LEU A 33 7.20 4.34 24.74
C LEU A 33 7.89 3.75 23.50
N VAL A 34 9.15 3.35 23.62
CA VAL A 34 9.89 2.72 22.51
C VAL A 34 9.24 1.40 22.11
N GLU A 35 8.81 0.59 23.08
CA GLU A 35 8.09 -0.65 22.82
C GLU A 35 6.74 -0.40 22.13
N ALA A 36 5.99 0.62 22.55
CA ALA A 36 4.74 1.02 21.90
C ALA A 36 4.97 1.45 20.43
N ILE A 37 6.02 2.20 20.15
CA ILE A 37 6.37 2.61 18.78
C ILE A 37 6.78 1.37 17.95
N ALA A 38 7.64 0.52 18.50
CA ALA A 38 8.13 -0.68 17.82
C ALA A 38 6.99 -1.64 17.46
N THR A 39 6.02 -1.85 18.36
CA THR A 39 4.86 -2.71 18.11
C THR A 39 3.92 -2.15 17.03
N VAL A 40 3.72 -0.83 16.99
CA VAL A 40 2.96 -0.18 15.90
C VAL A 40 3.70 -0.32 14.57
N TRP A 41 5.01 -0.08 14.57
CA TRP A 41 5.85 -0.21 13.38
C TRP A 41 5.83 -1.64 12.84
N GLN A 42 6.02 -2.64 13.69
CA GLN A 42 6.02 -4.05 13.29
C GLN A 42 4.74 -4.43 12.52
N LYS A 43 3.56 -4.06 13.04
CA LYS A 43 2.28 -4.32 12.36
C LYS A 43 2.18 -3.63 11.01
N LEU A 44 2.66 -2.39 10.90
CA LEU A 44 2.66 -1.66 9.64
C LEU A 44 3.60 -2.30 8.61
N PHE A 45 4.81 -2.69 9.01
CA PHE A 45 5.76 -3.33 8.11
C PHE A 45 5.30 -4.71 7.67
N GLU A 46 4.78 -5.52 8.58
CA GLU A 46 4.21 -6.83 8.25
C GLU A 46 3.10 -6.69 7.20
N GLY A 47 2.16 -5.77 7.41
CA GLY A 47 1.08 -5.52 6.44
C GLY A 47 1.57 -5.02 5.08
N ARG A 48 2.66 -4.24 5.02
CA ARG A 48 3.26 -3.77 3.76
C ARG A 48 4.01 -4.88 3.02
N ILE A 49 4.79 -5.67 3.74
CA ILE A 49 5.54 -6.80 3.17
C ILE A 49 4.56 -7.86 2.67
N LEU A 50 3.53 -8.19 3.45
CA LEU A 50 2.47 -9.11 3.02
C LEU A 50 1.73 -8.59 1.81
N ARG A 51 1.33 -7.30 1.77
CA ARG A 51 0.71 -6.72 0.56
C ARG A 51 1.63 -6.84 -0.65
N GLN A 52 2.92 -6.53 -0.51
CA GLN A 52 3.87 -6.68 -1.61
C GLN A 52 3.99 -8.14 -2.07
N ALA A 53 4.07 -9.08 -1.13
CA ALA A 53 4.14 -10.51 -1.42
C ALA A 53 2.85 -11.07 -2.03
N TYR A 54 1.67 -10.61 -1.59
CA TYR A 54 0.38 -10.99 -2.18
C TYR A 54 0.11 -10.30 -3.53
N CYS A 55 0.65 -9.10 -3.76
CA CYS A 55 0.60 -8.39 -5.03
C CYS A 55 1.62 -8.92 -6.06
N HIS A 56 2.20 -10.10 -5.86
CA HIS A 56 3.10 -10.73 -6.83
C HIS A 56 2.45 -10.99 -8.19
N VAL A 57 1.11 -11.03 -8.24
CA VAL A 57 0.37 -10.88 -9.50
C VAL A 57 0.31 -9.39 -9.81
N ALA A 58 1.27 -8.93 -10.60
CA ALA A 58 1.35 -7.55 -11.02
C ALA A 58 0.00 -7.07 -11.55
N ASN A 59 -0.41 -5.86 -11.17
CA ASN A 59 -1.75 -5.33 -11.49
C ASN A 59 -2.11 -5.46 -12.98
N HIS A 60 -1.12 -5.34 -13.88
CA HIS A 60 -1.33 -5.57 -15.31
C HIS A 60 -1.85 -6.97 -15.63
N GLN A 61 -1.39 -8.02 -14.95
CA GLN A 61 -1.88 -9.38 -15.14
C GLN A 61 -3.30 -9.57 -14.61
N LEU A 62 -3.64 -8.94 -13.48
CA LEU A 62 -5.00 -8.96 -12.95
C LEU A 62 -5.96 -8.21 -13.88
N THR A 63 -5.57 -7.03 -14.36
CA THR A 63 -6.35 -6.25 -15.33
C THR A 63 -6.50 -7.02 -16.64
N TYR A 64 -5.42 -7.62 -17.16
CA TYR A 64 -5.47 -8.46 -18.35
C TYR A 64 -6.41 -9.66 -18.18
N LYS A 65 -6.32 -10.39 -17.07
CA LYS A 65 -7.26 -11.50 -16.77
C LYS A 65 -8.71 -11.04 -16.67
N ARG A 66 -8.96 -9.87 -16.06
CA ARG A 66 -10.31 -9.28 -16.00
C ARG A 66 -10.83 -8.91 -17.39
N LEU A 67 -9.98 -8.33 -18.24
CA LEU A 67 -10.33 -8.01 -19.63
C LEU A 67 -10.66 -9.29 -20.40
N LEU A 68 -9.80 -10.32 -20.32
CA LEU A 68 -10.06 -11.63 -20.93
C LEU A 68 -11.41 -12.22 -20.51
N SER A 69 -11.77 -12.15 -19.22
CA SER A 69 -13.06 -12.66 -18.74
C SER A 69 -14.29 -11.92 -19.27
N ARG A 70 -14.11 -10.72 -19.83
CA ARG A 70 -15.19 -9.89 -20.42
C ARG A 70 -15.28 -10.01 -21.93
N ILE A 71 -14.33 -10.68 -22.58
CA ILE A 71 -14.34 -10.85 -24.03
C ILE A 71 -15.38 -11.93 -24.39
N PRO A 72 -16.34 -11.65 -25.29
CA PRO A 72 -17.29 -12.65 -25.74
C PRO A 72 -16.57 -13.75 -26.54
N GLU A 73 -17.07 -14.98 -26.44
CA GLU A 73 -16.54 -16.13 -27.18
C GLU A 73 -16.60 -15.86 -28.69
N GLY A 74 -15.48 -16.08 -29.40
CA GLY A 74 -15.36 -15.81 -30.84
C GLY A 74 -15.10 -14.34 -31.23
N ALA A 75 -14.85 -13.45 -30.26
CA ALA A 75 -14.50 -12.06 -30.57
C ALA A 75 -13.19 -11.93 -31.36
N ALA A 76 -12.21 -12.80 -31.09
CA ALA A 76 -10.91 -12.79 -31.75
C ALA A 76 -11.00 -13.05 -33.27
N ASP A 77 -11.96 -13.88 -33.69
CA ASP A 77 -12.14 -14.27 -35.08
C ASP A 77 -12.71 -13.13 -35.95
N ASN A 78 -13.34 -12.14 -35.32
CA ASN A 78 -13.98 -11.01 -36.00
C ASN A 78 -13.08 -9.76 -36.07
N ILE A 79 -11.83 -9.85 -35.61
CA ILE A 79 -10.86 -8.75 -35.66
C ILE A 79 -10.26 -8.66 -37.06
N LYS A 80 -10.39 -7.48 -37.68
CA LYS A 80 -9.74 -7.20 -38.96
C LYS A 80 -8.35 -6.65 -38.70
N VAL A 81 -7.32 -7.29 -39.25
CA VAL A 81 -5.95 -6.79 -39.17
C VAL A 81 -5.70 -5.85 -40.34
N PHE A 82 -5.22 -4.64 -40.05
CA PHE A 82 -4.68 -3.72 -41.03
C PHE A 82 -3.15 -3.69 -40.93
N ASP A 83 -2.49 -3.06 -41.90
CA ASP A 83 -1.04 -2.86 -41.84
C ASP A 83 -0.64 -1.87 -40.72
N ASN A 84 0.58 -2.01 -40.21
CA ASN A 84 1.21 -1.15 -39.19
C ASN A 84 0.59 -1.22 -37.78
N GLY A 85 0.21 -2.41 -37.30
CA GLY A 85 -0.25 -2.58 -35.92
C GLY A 85 -1.63 -1.94 -35.64
N LEU A 86 -2.39 -1.68 -36.70
CA LEU A 86 -3.75 -1.16 -36.64
C LEU A 86 -4.76 -2.30 -36.78
N TYR A 87 -5.77 -2.31 -35.92
CA TYR A 87 -6.77 -3.38 -35.85
C TYR A 87 -8.18 -2.78 -35.88
N GLY A 88 -9.05 -3.38 -36.68
CA GLY A 88 -10.49 -3.09 -36.71
C GLY A 88 -11.25 -4.02 -35.81
N VAL A 89 -11.74 -3.49 -34.68
CA VAL A 89 -12.50 -4.25 -33.67
C VAL A 89 -14.00 -3.90 -33.79
N PRO A 90 -14.90 -4.90 -33.89
CA PRO A 90 -16.34 -4.62 -33.95
C PRO A 90 -16.88 -4.07 -32.63
N SER A 91 -17.90 -3.23 -32.70
CA SER A 91 -18.61 -2.73 -31.53
C SER A 91 -19.39 -3.85 -30.84
N ALA A 92 -19.38 -3.85 -29.50
CA ALA A 92 -20.19 -4.79 -28.71
C ALA A 92 -21.70 -4.61 -28.88
N THR A 93 -22.14 -3.39 -29.23
CA THR A 93 -23.57 -3.06 -29.41
C THR A 93 -24.05 -3.22 -30.84
N ASN A 94 -23.17 -3.04 -31.83
CA ASN A 94 -23.52 -3.03 -33.25
C ASN A 94 -22.42 -3.74 -34.06
N SER A 95 -22.72 -4.93 -34.59
CA SER A 95 -21.76 -5.74 -35.38
C SER A 95 -21.34 -5.11 -36.71
N THR A 96 -22.04 -4.08 -37.18
CA THR A 96 -21.73 -3.31 -38.40
C THR A 96 -20.70 -2.20 -38.19
N THR A 97 -20.48 -1.77 -36.94
CA THR A 97 -19.57 -0.66 -36.64
C THR A 97 -18.23 -1.20 -36.17
N TYR A 98 -17.14 -0.75 -36.79
CA TYR A 98 -15.78 -1.12 -36.42
C TYR A 98 -15.03 0.10 -35.89
N TYR A 99 -14.25 -0.11 -34.84
CA TYR A 99 -13.35 0.90 -34.28
C TYR A 99 -11.91 0.53 -34.57
N GLU A 100 -11.12 1.53 -34.91
CA GLU A 100 -9.69 1.38 -35.11
C GLU A 100 -8.96 1.40 -33.77
N VAL A 101 -8.06 0.44 -33.60
CA VAL A 101 -7.20 0.28 -32.43
C VAL A 101 -5.76 0.20 -32.90
N SER A 102 -4.93 1.13 -32.46
CA SER A 102 -3.48 1.10 -32.69
C SER A 102 -2.82 0.41 -31.51
N ALA A 103 -2.21 -0.76 -31.73
CA ALA A 103 -1.52 -1.51 -30.69
C ALA A 103 -0.20 -0.84 -30.28
N ASP A 104 0.47 -0.15 -31.19
CA ASP A 104 1.76 0.50 -30.95
C ASP A 104 1.63 1.69 -29.99
N VAL A 105 0.53 2.44 -30.11
CA VAL A 105 0.25 3.62 -29.27
C VAL A 105 -0.67 3.27 -28.10
N GLY A 106 -1.37 2.13 -28.16
CA GLY A 106 -2.38 1.74 -27.16
C GLY A 106 -3.65 2.59 -27.22
N ALA A 107 -4.00 3.11 -28.40
CA ALA A 107 -5.14 4.02 -28.59
C ALA A 107 -6.32 3.33 -29.29
N CYS A 108 -7.55 3.64 -28.86
CA CYS A 108 -8.80 3.17 -29.48
C CYS A 108 -9.64 4.36 -29.93
N ALA A 109 -10.15 4.32 -31.16
CA ALA A 109 -11.07 5.32 -31.71
C ALA A 109 -12.50 5.22 -31.15
N CYS A 110 -12.76 4.26 -30.27
CA CYS A 110 -14.05 4.12 -29.59
C CYS A 110 -14.33 5.34 -28.68
N PRO A 111 -15.61 5.73 -28.46
CA PRO A 111 -15.94 6.88 -27.62
C PRO A 111 -15.32 6.84 -26.22
N ALA A 112 -15.22 5.64 -25.63
CA ALA A 112 -14.54 5.44 -24.35
C ALA A 112 -13.02 5.66 -24.44
N GLY A 113 -12.39 5.29 -25.55
CA GLY A 113 -10.95 5.48 -25.77
C GLY A 113 -10.56 6.93 -26.02
N ILE A 114 -11.39 7.66 -26.74
CA ILE A 114 -11.21 9.11 -26.95
C ILE A 114 -11.30 9.87 -25.61
N GLN A 115 -12.11 9.37 -24.67
CA GLN A 115 -12.24 9.96 -23.33
C GLN A 115 -11.13 9.53 -22.35
N GLY A 116 -10.16 8.71 -22.79
CA GLY A 116 -9.06 8.26 -21.95
C GLY A 116 -9.46 7.24 -20.88
N ALA A 117 -10.47 6.40 -21.15
CA ALA A 117 -10.97 5.41 -20.19
C ALA A 117 -10.09 4.14 -20.07
N PHE A 118 -8.79 4.22 -20.35
CA PHE A 118 -7.84 3.09 -20.36
C PHE A 118 -6.67 3.29 -19.41
#